data_AF-X0ZYQ5-F1
#
_entry.id   AF-X0ZYQ5-F1
#
_cell.length_a   1.000
_cell.length_b   1.000
_cell.length_c   1.000
_cell.angle_alpha   90.00
_cell.angle_beta   90.00
_cell.angle_gamma   90.00
#
_symmetry.space_group_name_H-M   'P 1'
#
loop_
_entity.id
_entity.type
_entity.pdbx_description
1 polymer ?
#
loop_
_entity_poly.entity_id
_entity_poly.type
_entity_poly.pdbx_seq_one_letter_code
_entity_poly.pdbx_strand_id
1 'polypeptide(L)'
;MIRIGQAGIPLSCKGRTNKDGIIYTHTVLDLNAIELQFVRGLYVMPEEEAAIIKEYSKENDIEIHVHAPYYINLAGDAEETEMSFTKIMRTAQMAKGIEAKTLAPLGTLFEASAWILLDSIIAELMKSKGETEESMQSRHAMLE
;
A
#
# COMPACT_ATOMS: atom_id res chain seq x y z
N MET A 1 -24.69 6.70 4.20
CA MET A 1 -24.41 5.60 5.14
C MET A 1 -22.91 5.60 5.41
N ILE A 2 -22.48 5.28 6.64
CA ILE A 2 -21.05 5.23 7.00
C ILE A 2 -20.51 3.83 6.65
N ARG A 3 -19.34 3.79 6.01
CA ARG A 3 -18.60 2.56 5.68
C ARG A 3 -17.41 2.42 6.63
N ILE A 4 -17.28 1.28 7.30
CA ILE A 4 -16.20 0.97 8.25
C ILE A 4 -15.61 -0.38 7.90
N GLY A 5 -14.28 -0.43 7.84
CA GLY A 5 -13.53 -1.60 7.41
C GLY A 5 -12.08 -1.50 7.80
N GLN A 6 -11.44 -2.65 8.01
CA GLN A 6 -9.99 -2.73 8.19
C GLN A 6 -9.25 -2.88 6.85
N ALA A 7 -7.95 -2.61 6.89
CA ALA A 7 -7.06 -2.90 5.79
C ALA A 7 -6.42 -4.29 5.95
N GLY A 8 -6.53 -5.11 4.91
CA GLY A 8 -6.05 -6.48 4.89
C GLY A 8 -6.96 -7.51 5.58
N ILE A 9 -6.49 -8.75 5.60
CA ILE A 9 -7.19 -9.89 6.22
C ILE A 9 -6.97 -9.84 7.74
N PRO A 10 -8.04 -9.84 8.57
CA PRO A 10 -7.90 -9.82 10.03
C PRO A 10 -7.03 -10.96 10.56
N LEU A 11 -6.21 -10.68 11.58
CA LEU A 11 -5.36 -11.71 12.19
C LEU A 11 -6.15 -12.88 12.78
N SER A 12 -7.35 -12.59 13.29
CA SER A 12 -8.30 -13.56 13.82
C SER A 12 -9.02 -14.39 12.76
N CYS A 13 -8.95 -14.00 11.48
CA CYS A 13 -9.43 -14.84 10.38
C CYS A 13 -8.46 -16.02 10.18
N LYS A 14 -8.96 -17.25 10.33
CA LYS A 14 -8.18 -18.47 10.12
C LYS A 14 -7.84 -18.69 8.64
N GLY A 15 -8.78 -18.33 7.76
CA GLY A 15 -8.55 -18.27 6.33
C GLY A 15 -7.58 -17.14 5.99
N ARG A 16 -6.68 -17.40 5.03
CA ARG A 16 -5.63 -16.44 4.63
C ARG A 16 -5.77 -16.05 3.16
N THR A 17 -6.98 -16.13 2.62
CA THR A 17 -7.33 -15.69 1.26
C THR A 17 -8.17 -14.43 1.30
N ASN A 18 -8.26 -13.70 0.18
CA ASN A 18 -9.02 -12.45 0.14
C ASN A 18 -10.52 -12.73 0.35
N LYS A 19 -11.06 -13.81 -0.25
CA LYS A 19 -12.45 -14.22 -0.01
C LYS A 19 -12.74 -14.48 1.47
N ASP A 20 -11.84 -15.15 2.19
CA ASP A 20 -12.03 -15.46 3.61
C ASP A 20 -12.02 -14.18 4.44
N GLY A 21 -11.16 -13.21 4.09
CA GLY A 21 -11.11 -11.91 4.74
C GLY A 21 -12.41 -11.13 4.62
N ILE A 22 -13.02 -11.09 3.43
CA ILE A 22 -14.28 -10.39 3.20
C ILE A 22 -15.42 -11.06 3.97
N ILE A 23 -15.54 -12.38 3.87
CA ILE A 23 -16.57 -13.14 4.58
C ILE A 23 -16.44 -12.92 6.10
N TYR A 24 -15.22 -12.95 6.63
CA TYR A 24 -14.97 -12.73 8.06
C TYR A 24 -15.31 -11.29 8.49
N THR A 25 -14.98 -10.30 7.65
CA THR A 25 -15.29 -8.89 7.91
C THR A 25 -16.78 -8.66 8.08
N HIS A 26 -17.57 -9.28 7.22
CA HIS A 26 -19.02 -9.21 7.31
C HIS A 26 -19.58 -10.06 8.45
N THR A 27 -19.27 -11.36 8.49
CA THR A 27 -19.98 -12.32 9.35
C THR A 27 -19.50 -12.33 10.81
N VAL A 28 -18.27 -11.88 11.07
CA VAL A 28 -17.66 -11.95 12.41
C VAL A 28 -17.40 -10.56 12.99
N LEU A 29 -16.91 -9.63 12.18
CA LEU A 29 -16.65 -8.25 12.63
C LEU A 29 -17.87 -7.33 12.50
N ASP A 30 -18.91 -7.74 11.77
CA ASP A 30 -20.11 -6.93 11.49
C ASP A 30 -19.75 -5.57 10.86
N LEU A 31 -18.79 -5.60 9.94
CA LEU A 31 -18.29 -4.44 9.20
C LEU A 31 -18.74 -4.50 7.73
N ASN A 32 -18.78 -3.34 7.08
CA ASN A 32 -19.39 -3.15 5.76
C ASN A 32 -18.43 -2.57 4.72
N ALA A 33 -17.12 -2.58 4.99
CA ALA A 33 -16.07 -2.27 4.04
C ALA A 33 -14.77 -3.03 4.35
N ILE A 34 -13.87 -3.13 3.36
CA ILE A 34 -12.54 -3.72 3.51
C ILE A 34 -11.59 -3.22 2.43
N GLU A 35 -10.32 -3.02 2.78
CA GLU A 35 -9.25 -2.78 1.80
C GLU A 35 -8.44 -4.07 1.56
N LEU A 36 -8.43 -4.58 0.33
CA LEU A 36 -7.60 -5.71 -0.08
C LEU A 36 -6.20 -5.23 -0.47
N GLN A 37 -5.18 -5.87 0.08
CA GLN A 37 -3.79 -5.44 -0.03
C GLN A 37 -2.98 -6.33 -0.97
N PHE A 38 -2.64 -5.83 -2.15
CA PHE A 38 -1.78 -6.53 -3.12
C PHE A 38 -0.31 -6.21 -2.91
N VAL A 39 0.14 -6.22 -1.65
CA VAL A 39 1.39 -5.61 -1.20
C VAL A 39 2.68 -6.25 -1.71
N ARG A 40 2.66 -7.53 -2.12
CA ARG A 40 3.86 -8.29 -2.50
C ARG A 40 3.89 -8.65 -3.97
N GLY A 41 4.82 -8.04 -4.70
CA GLY A 41 5.14 -8.38 -6.09
C GLY A 41 3.99 -8.15 -7.07
N LEU A 42 3.97 -8.93 -8.14
CA LEU A 42 2.92 -8.92 -9.16
C LEU A 42 1.90 -10.02 -8.85
N TYR A 43 1.20 -9.90 -7.72
CA TYR A 43 0.12 -10.80 -7.38
C TYR A 43 -0.97 -10.78 -8.46
N VAL A 44 -1.51 -11.96 -8.77
CA VAL A 44 -2.64 -12.14 -9.69
C VAL A 44 -3.69 -12.95 -8.97
N MET A 45 -4.87 -12.37 -8.81
CA MET A 45 -6.04 -13.05 -8.29
C MET A 45 -6.63 -13.98 -9.36
N PRO A 46 -6.94 -15.24 -9.04
CA PRO A 46 -7.70 -16.11 -9.95
C PRO A 46 -9.08 -15.52 -10.26
N GLU A 47 -9.56 -15.68 -11.50
CA GLU A 47 -10.87 -15.15 -11.93
C GLU A 47 -12.04 -15.70 -11.10
N GLU A 48 -11.97 -16.97 -10.71
CA GLU A 48 -12.96 -17.61 -9.85
C GLU A 48 -13.02 -16.94 -8.46
N GLU A 49 -11.86 -16.61 -7.88
CA GLU A 49 -11.81 -15.89 -6.60
C GLU A 49 -12.38 -14.48 -6.75
N ALA A 50 -12.05 -13.78 -7.85
CA ALA A 50 -12.59 -12.45 -8.13
C ALA A 50 -14.12 -12.47 -8.30
N ALA A 51 -14.67 -13.49 -8.97
CA ALA A 51 -16.11 -13.66 -9.15
C ALA A 51 -16.82 -13.87 -7.80
N ILE A 52 -16.29 -14.75 -6.95
CA ILE A 52 -16.82 -14.98 -5.59
C ILE A 52 -16.82 -13.70 -4.77
N ILE A 53 -15.69 -12.98 -4.78
CA ILE A 53 -15.55 -11.71 -4.05
C ILE A 53 -16.59 -10.68 -4.52
N LYS A 54 -16.77 -10.57 -5.84
CA LYS A 54 -17.71 -9.63 -6.46
C LYS A 54 -19.16 -9.95 -6.14
N GLU A 55 -19.55 -11.22 -6.24
CA GLU A 55 -20.92 -11.65 -5.96
C GLU A 55 -21.24 -11.44 -4.47
N TYR A 56 -20.35 -11.92 -3.60
CA TYR A 56 -20.53 -11.80 -2.16
C TYR A 56 -20.61 -10.34 -1.68
N SER A 57 -19.75 -9.45 -2.20
CA SER A 57 -19.76 -8.04 -1.81
C SER A 57 -21.03 -7.32 -2.23
N LYS A 58 -21.59 -7.65 -3.40
CA LYS A 58 -22.87 -7.09 -3.87
C LYS A 58 -24.05 -7.59 -3.06
N GLU A 59 -24.12 -8.90 -2.81
CA GLU A 59 -25.23 -9.51 -2.07
C GLU A 59 -25.31 -9.00 -0.63
N ASN A 60 -24.17 -8.71 -0.01
CA ASN A 60 -24.06 -8.32 1.39
C ASN A 60 -23.75 -6.82 1.60
N ASP A 61 -23.80 -6.00 0.54
CA ASP A 61 -23.52 -4.55 0.57
C ASP A 61 -22.19 -4.18 1.26
N ILE A 62 -21.11 -4.87 0.87
CA ILE A 62 -19.76 -4.65 1.40
C ILE A 62 -18.95 -3.83 0.39
N GLU A 63 -18.41 -2.69 0.83
CA GLU A 63 -17.58 -1.85 -0.02
C GLU A 63 -16.13 -2.34 -0.06
N ILE A 64 -15.62 -2.61 -1.27
CA ILE A 64 -14.25 -3.08 -1.46
C ILE A 64 -13.37 -1.92 -1.90
N HIS A 65 -12.21 -1.78 -1.27
CA HIS A 65 -11.12 -0.92 -1.71
C HIS A 65 -9.91 -1.80 -2.02
N VAL A 66 -9.00 -1.31 -2.86
CA VAL A 66 -7.75 -2.02 -3.12
C VAL A 66 -6.54 -1.12 -2.94
N HIS A 67 -5.49 -1.73 -2.43
CA HIS A 67 -4.19 -1.13 -2.24
C HIS A 67 -3.19 -1.77 -3.19
N ALA A 68 -2.52 -0.95 -4.00
CA ALA A 68 -1.52 -1.41 -4.96
C ALA A 68 -0.23 -1.88 -4.25
N PRO A 69 0.66 -2.65 -4.90
CA PRO A 69 1.92 -3.08 -4.30
C PRO A 69 2.77 -1.91 -3.77
N TYR A 70 3.60 -2.19 -2.76
CA TYR A 70 4.62 -1.24 -2.31
C TYR A 70 5.66 -0.97 -3.43
N TYR A 71 6.45 0.10 -3.24
CA TYR A 71 7.53 0.51 -4.14
C TYR A 71 7.02 0.88 -5.55
N ILE A 72 6.00 1.75 -5.59
CA ILE A 72 5.59 2.44 -6.82
C ILE A 72 6.35 3.75 -6.87
N ASN A 73 7.34 3.83 -7.76
CA ASN A 73 8.13 5.02 -8.01
C ASN A 73 7.85 5.54 -9.42
N LEU A 74 7.00 6.57 -9.54
CA LEU A 74 6.76 7.26 -10.80
C LEU A 74 7.71 8.44 -11.03
N ALA A 75 8.62 8.69 -10.08
CA ALA A 75 9.67 9.70 -10.17
C ALA A 75 11.07 9.06 -10.27
N GLY A 76 11.13 7.75 -10.50
CA GLY A 76 12.36 6.98 -10.64
C GLY A 76 12.96 7.06 -12.03
N ASP A 77 13.92 6.17 -12.29
CA ASP A 77 14.41 5.97 -13.65
C ASP A 77 13.34 5.32 -14.57
N ALA A 78 13.69 5.14 -15.85
CA ALA A 78 12.76 4.61 -16.84
C ALA A 78 12.29 3.18 -16.52
N GLU A 79 13.18 2.33 -15.99
CA GLU A 79 12.87 0.94 -15.67
C GLU A 79 11.95 0.87 -14.43
N GLU A 80 12.27 1.64 -13.39
CA GLU A 80 11.44 1.76 -12.19
C GLU A 80 10.04 2.28 -12.51
N THR A 81 9.96 3.27 -13.41
CA THR A 81 8.69 3.89 -13.82
C THR A 81 7.83 2.90 -14.61
N GLU A 82 8.42 2.18 -15.57
CA GLU A 82 7.70 1.16 -16.35
C GLU A 82 7.19 0.01 -15.46
N MET A 83 8.00 -0.42 -14.50
CA MET A 83 7.61 -1.44 -13.55
C MET A 83 6.52 -0.96 -12.59
N SER A 84 6.60 0.29 -12.14
CA SER A 84 5.56 0.94 -11.33
C SER A 84 4.24 1.05 -12.07
N PHE A 85 4.27 1.43 -13.36
CA PHE A 85 3.09 1.46 -14.21
C PHE A 85 2.48 0.07 -14.37
N THR A 86 3.31 -0.95 -14.60
CA THR A 86 2.85 -2.34 -14.69
C THR A 86 2.12 -2.80 -13.42
N LYS A 87 2.67 -2.49 -12.23
CA LYS A 87 2.05 -2.79 -10.94
C LYS A 87 0.68 -2.10 -10.80
N ILE A 88 0.59 -0.81 -11.13
CA ILE A 88 -0.67 -0.04 -11.09
C ILE A 88 -1.70 -0.66 -12.03
N MET A 89 -1.32 -0.93 -13.28
CA MET A 89 -2.24 -1.45 -14.29
C MET A 89 -2.78 -2.84 -13.94
N ARG A 90 -1.94 -3.75 -13.44
CA ARG A 90 -2.41 -5.07 -12.98
C ARG A 90 -3.34 -4.94 -11.77
N THR A 91 -3.02 -4.04 -10.84
CA THR A 91 -3.90 -3.76 -9.70
C THR A 91 -5.25 -3.22 -10.17
N ALA A 92 -5.26 -2.32 -11.15
CA ALA A 92 -6.49 -1.75 -11.72
C ALA A 92 -7.35 -2.81 -12.41
N GLN A 93 -6.73 -3.77 -13.09
CA GLN A 93 -7.44 -4.91 -13.68
C GLN A 93 -8.12 -5.77 -12.62
N MET A 94 -7.41 -6.10 -11.53
CA MET A 94 -7.98 -6.84 -10.40
C MET A 94 -9.10 -6.05 -9.72
N ALA A 95 -8.88 -4.76 -9.46
CA ALA A 95 -9.87 -3.84 -8.88
C ALA A 95 -11.17 -3.85 -9.70
N LYS A 96 -11.06 -3.80 -11.03
CA LYS A 96 -12.19 -3.87 -11.95
C LYS A 96 -12.90 -5.22 -11.87
N GLY A 97 -12.15 -6.32 -11.79
CA GLY A 97 -12.68 -7.68 -11.68
C GLY A 97 -13.59 -7.88 -10.46
N ILE A 98 -13.25 -7.23 -9.35
CA ILE A 98 -14.00 -7.30 -8.08
C ILE A 98 -14.93 -6.10 -7.82
N GLU A 99 -15.04 -5.18 -8.78
CA GLU A 99 -15.78 -3.90 -8.65
C GLU A 99 -15.38 -3.08 -7.41
N ALA A 100 -14.08 -3.04 -7.11
CA ALA A 100 -13.56 -2.18 -6.05
C ALA A 100 -13.87 -0.70 -6.31
N LYS A 101 -14.26 0.01 -5.24
CA LYS A 101 -14.65 1.41 -5.27
C LYS A 101 -13.46 2.34 -5.53
N THR A 102 -12.32 2.02 -4.95
CA THR A 102 -11.09 2.81 -5.11
C THR A 102 -9.88 1.91 -5.26
N LEU A 103 -8.89 2.43 -5.97
CA LEU A 103 -7.52 1.91 -6.02
C LEU A 103 -6.60 2.98 -5.43
N ALA A 104 -5.88 2.63 -4.38
CA ALA A 104 -4.89 3.48 -3.76
C ALA A 104 -3.48 3.00 -4.16
N PRO A 105 -2.77 3.74 -5.04
CA PRO A 105 -1.35 3.53 -5.23
C PRO A 105 -0.59 4.28 -4.13
N LEU A 106 0.19 3.57 -3.29
CA LEU A 106 1.17 4.24 -2.44
C LEU A 106 2.39 4.59 -3.28
N GLY A 107 2.47 5.85 -3.66
CA GLY A 107 3.59 6.39 -4.44
C GLY A 107 4.73 6.91 -3.58
N THR A 108 5.91 6.96 -4.17
CA THR A 108 7.15 7.56 -3.64
C THR A 108 7.05 9.02 -3.23
N LEU A 109 5.96 9.74 -3.51
CA LEU A 109 5.84 11.15 -3.10
C LEU A 109 5.93 11.31 -1.58
N PHE A 110 5.36 10.39 -0.80
CA PHE A 110 5.49 10.41 0.65
C PHE A 110 6.95 10.22 1.07
N GLU A 111 7.63 9.24 0.47
CA GLU A 111 9.04 8.94 0.76
C GLU A 111 9.94 10.12 0.36
N ALA A 112 9.80 10.65 -0.85
CA ALA A 112 10.55 11.82 -1.32
C ALA A 112 10.31 13.05 -0.44
N SER A 113 9.07 13.28 -0.02
CA SER A 113 8.74 14.38 0.90
C SER A 113 9.37 14.17 2.29
N ALA A 114 9.40 12.93 2.78
CA ALA A 114 10.06 12.58 4.03
C ALA A 114 11.58 12.79 3.96
N TRP A 115 12.22 12.41 2.85
CA TRP A 115 13.64 12.65 2.61
C TRP A 115 13.97 14.15 2.61
N ILE A 116 13.25 14.96 1.83
CA ILE A 116 13.45 16.41 1.78
C ILE A 116 13.25 17.04 3.16
N LEU A 117 12.24 16.59 3.92
CA LEU A 117 12.00 17.06 5.27
C LEU A 117 13.17 16.70 6.20
N LEU A 118 13.66 15.46 6.16
CA LEU A 118 14.77 15.01 6.99
C LEU A 118 16.07 15.75 6.67
N ASP A 119 16.39 15.94 5.39
CA ASP A 119 17.55 16.73 4.95
C ASP A 119 17.45 18.17 5.45
N SER A 120 16.25 18.77 5.38
CA SER A 120 16.00 20.12 5.90
C SER A 120 16.20 20.20 7.42
N ILE A 121 15.75 19.20 8.17
CA ILE A 121 15.95 19.11 9.62
C ILE A 121 17.45 18.97 9.94
N ILE A 122 18.17 18.11 9.23
CA ILE A 122 19.60 17.91 9.40
C ILE A 122 20.35 19.22 9.13
N ALA A 123 20.04 19.91 8.03
CA ALA A 123 20.65 21.18 7.68
C ALA A 123 20.45 22.24 8.77
N GLU A 124 19.23 22.35 9.32
CA GLU A 124 18.96 23.30 10.41
C GLU A 124 19.68 22.91 11.71
N LEU A 125 19.75 21.62 12.04
CA LEU A 125 20.50 21.13 13.19
C LEU A 125 21.99 21.43 13.06
N MET A 126 22.58 21.18 11.88
CA MET A 126 23.99 21.47 11.59
C MET A 126 24.28 22.96 11.77
N LYS A 127 23.45 23.82 11.17
CA LYS A 127 23.54 25.28 11.35
C LYS A 127 23.46 25.68 12.81
N SER A 128 22.51 25.13 13.58
CA SER A 128 22.34 25.47 15.01
C SER A 128 23.53 25.06 15.88
N LYS A 129 24.25 24.01 15.47
CA LYS A 129 25.41 23.47 16.19
C LYS A 129 26.76 24.01 15.66
N GLY A 130 26.75 24.80 14.59
CA GLY A 130 27.97 25.24 13.91
C GLY A 130 28.73 24.10 13.24
N GLU A 131 28.01 23.05 12.84
CA GLU A 131 28.57 21.84 12.24
C GLU A 131 28.51 21.90 10.72
N THR A 132 29.47 21.26 10.06
CA THR A 132 29.54 21.04 8.61
C THR A 132 29.68 19.56 8.29
N GLU A 133 29.40 19.17 7.04
CA GLU A 133 29.59 17.77 6.61
C GLU A 133 31.03 17.30 6.86
N GLU A 134 32.02 18.14 6.53
CA GLU A 134 33.45 17.88 6.76
C GLU A 134 33.76 17.65 8.26
N SER A 135 33.22 18.49 9.14
CA SER A 135 33.41 18.36 10.59
C SER A 135 32.72 17.11 11.17
N MET A 136 31.62 16.66 10.57
CA MET A 136 30.93 15.43 10.98
C MET A 136 31.65 14.20 10.45
N GLN A 137 32.15 14.24 9.21
CA GLN A 137 32.86 13.14 8.57
C GLN A 137 34.14 12.75 9.31
N SER A 138 34.89 13.73 9.81
CA SER A 138 36.09 13.48 10.64
C SER A 138 35.80 12.75 11.97
N ARG A 139 34.55 12.79 12.45
CA ARG A 139 34.08 12.08 13.66
C ARG A 139 33.30 10.81 13.34
N HIS A 140 33.07 10.52 12.05
CA HIS A 140 32.41 9.31 11.63
C HIS A 140 33.35 8.14 11.89
N ALA A 141 33.09 7.39 12.95
CA ALA A 141 33.86 6.18 13.22
C ALA A 141 33.62 5.21 12.06
N MET A 142 34.66 4.92 11.28
CA MET A 142 34.60 3.77 10.39
C MET A 142 34.51 2.53 11.29
N LEU A 143 33.34 1.93 11.34
CA LEU A 143 33.17 0.58 11.84
C LEU A 143 33.70 -0.35 10.73
N GLU A 144 35.00 -0.62 10.76
CA GLU A 144 35.59 -1.79 10.11
C GLU A 144 35.20 -3.08 10.84
#